data_AF-A0A9E4A4L0-F1
#
_entry.id   AF-A0A9E4A4L0-F1
#
_cell.length_a   1.000
_cell.length_b   1.000
_cell.length_c   1.000
_cell.angle_alpha   90.00
_cell.angle_beta   90.00
_cell.angle_gamma   90.00
#
_symmetry.space_group_name_H-M   'P 1'
#
loop_
_entity.id
_entity.type
_entity.pdbx_description
1 polymer ?
#
loop_
_entity_poly.entity_id
_entity_poly.type
_entity_poly.pdbx_seq_one_letter_code
_entity_poly.pdbx_strand_id
1 'polypeptide(L)'
;MHLKTTLPVNQHSWIAARCGGPGYTQAVPHLDGWGRGIIAHTSPVYIAEWWMFDSETANYMLTLIEGGLSYIRKTARHHHPGTVTHHHGEEDHQAFLERPFMEAQEAIHRRMHQLGIPH
;
A
#
# COMPACT_ATOMS: atom_id res chain seq x y z
N MET A 1 -14.55 26.16 -6.67
CA MET A 1 -13.28 26.50 -7.35
C MET A 1 -12.58 25.19 -7.68
N HIS A 2 -12.25 24.93 -8.95
CA HIS A 2 -11.57 23.70 -9.38
C HIS A 2 -10.23 24.06 -10.03
N LEU A 3 -9.13 23.56 -9.48
CA LEU A 3 -7.79 23.66 -10.06
C LEU A 3 -7.55 22.42 -10.92
N LYS A 4 -7.32 22.61 -12.21
CA LYS A 4 -6.99 21.52 -13.15
C LYS A 4 -5.87 21.99 -14.06
N THR A 5 -4.86 21.15 -14.22
CA THR A 5 -3.76 21.37 -15.15
C THR A 5 -3.32 20.05 -15.76
N THR A 6 -2.72 20.10 -16.95
CA THR A 6 -2.05 18.96 -17.58
C THR A 6 -0.55 19.17 -17.44
N LEU A 7 0.12 18.25 -16.73
CA LEU A 7 1.56 18.29 -16.53
C LEU A 7 2.23 17.27 -17.48
N PRO A 8 3.04 17.71 -18.46
CA PRO A 8 3.81 16.76 -19.28
C PRO A 8 4.88 16.07 -18.43
N VAL A 9 4.91 14.74 -18.46
CA VAL A 9 5.87 13.90 -17.72
C VAL A 9 6.63 13.07 -18.76
N ASN A 10 7.79 13.57 -19.18
CA ASN A 10 8.55 13.00 -20.31
C ASN A 10 9.61 11.97 -19.88
N GLN A 11 9.75 11.74 -18.57
CA GLN A 11 10.70 10.81 -17.97
C GLN A 11 10.17 10.33 -16.63
N HIS A 12 10.77 9.25 -16.10
CA HIS A 12 10.42 8.74 -14.79
C HIS A 12 10.60 9.81 -13.72
N SER A 13 9.56 10.05 -12.92
CA SER A 13 9.49 11.21 -12.04
C SER A 13 8.74 10.90 -10.74
N TRP A 14 9.14 11.53 -9.64
CA TRP A 14 8.32 11.64 -8.44
C TRP A 14 7.45 12.88 -8.51
N ILE A 15 6.15 12.72 -8.33
CA ILE A 15 5.17 13.82 -8.34
C ILE A 15 4.49 13.91 -6.98
N ALA A 16 4.45 15.12 -6.44
CA ALA A 16 3.65 15.44 -5.26
C ALA A 16 2.83 16.71 -5.56
N ALA A 17 1.55 16.69 -5.18
CA ALA A 17 0.69 17.86 -5.26
C ALA A 17 0.55 18.49 -3.87
N ARG A 18 0.57 19.82 -3.82
CA ARG A 18 0.30 20.61 -2.61
C ARG A 18 -0.71 21.70 -2.95
N CYS A 19 -1.74 21.83 -2.13
CA CYS A 19 -2.76 22.87 -2.28
C CYS A 19 -2.83 23.68 -0.98
N GLY A 20 -2.43 24.95 -1.05
CA GLY A 20 -2.63 25.91 0.02
C GLY A 20 -3.97 26.62 -0.11
N GLY A 21 -4.54 27.06 1.02
CA GLY A 21 -5.71 27.93 1.03
C GLY A 21 -5.40 29.36 0.56
N PRO A 22 -6.42 30.23 0.41
CA PRO A 22 -6.24 31.64 0.11
C PRO A 22 -5.27 32.31 1.10
N GLY A 23 -4.34 33.12 0.58
CA GLY A 23 -3.31 33.76 1.40
C GLY A 23 -2.30 32.79 2.01
N TYR A 24 -2.04 31.64 1.38
CA TYR A 24 -1.13 30.60 1.88
C TYR A 24 0.20 31.14 2.43
N THR A 25 0.82 32.09 1.74
CA THR A 25 2.09 32.73 2.16
C THR A 25 1.96 33.68 3.35
N GLN A 26 0.74 34.06 3.71
CA GLN A 26 0.37 34.94 4.81
C GLN A 26 -0.50 34.23 5.85
N ALA A 27 -0.74 32.93 5.68
CA ALA A 27 -1.63 32.14 6.53
C ALA A 27 -0.99 31.89 7.89
N VAL A 28 -1.83 31.64 8.91
CA VAL A 28 -1.35 31.20 10.23
C VAL A 28 -0.48 29.95 10.03
N PRO A 29 0.76 29.94 10.54
CA PRO A 29 1.64 28.79 10.43
C PRO A 29 0.99 27.56 11.04
N HIS A 30 1.11 26.43 10.36
CA HIS A 30 0.91 25.14 10.96
C HIS A 30 1.92 24.99 12.10
N LEU A 31 1.47 24.42 13.23
CA LEU A 31 2.31 24.16 14.40
C LEU A 31 3.18 22.91 14.16
N ASP A 32 3.89 22.87 13.03
CA ASP A 32 4.98 21.94 12.77
C ASP A 32 6.33 22.64 12.94
N GLY A 33 7.42 21.88 12.97
CA GLY A 33 8.78 22.44 13.09
C GLY A 33 9.24 23.27 11.88
N TRP A 34 8.41 23.41 10.84
CA TRP A 34 8.74 24.08 9.59
C TRP A 34 8.01 25.42 9.44
N GLY A 35 7.00 25.70 10.27
CA GLY A 35 6.27 26.97 10.29
C GLY A 35 5.55 27.28 8.97
N ARG A 36 5.18 26.26 8.20
CA ARG A 36 4.54 26.42 6.88
C ARG A 36 3.07 26.74 7.04
N GLY A 37 2.46 27.46 6.09
CA GLY A 37 1.00 27.59 6.05
C GLY A 37 0.31 26.22 5.97
N ILE A 38 -0.96 26.15 6.37
CA ILE A 38 -1.75 24.91 6.29
C ILE A 38 -1.97 24.53 4.81
N ILE A 39 -1.63 23.27 4.45
CA ILE A 39 -1.82 22.71 3.11
C ILE A 39 -2.48 21.32 3.16
N ALA A 40 -3.19 20.98 2.09
CA ALA A 40 -3.40 19.58 1.73
C ALA A 40 -2.27 19.13 0.81
N HIS A 41 -1.77 17.91 0.98
CA HIS A 41 -0.76 17.34 0.11
C HIS A 41 -1.01 15.86 -0.18
N THR A 42 -0.50 15.37 -1.30
CA THR A 42 -0.36 13.92 -1.54
C THR A 42 0.97 13.44 -0.96
N SER A 43 1.09 12.14 -0.71
CA SER A 43 2.41 11.51 -0.68
C SER A 43 3.05 11.62 -2.07
N PRO A 44 4.39 11.62 -2.19
CA PRO A 44 5.05 11.50 -3.48
C PRO A 44 4.62 10.20 -4.18
N VAL A 45 4.20 10.31 -5.45
CA VAL A 45 3.86 9.17 -6.30
C VAL A 45 4.93 9.07 -7.39
N TYR A 46 5.54 7.90 -7.53
CA TYR A 46 6.48 7.64 -8.62
C TYR A 46 5.72 7.25 -9.88
N ILE A 47 6.00 7.93 -10.99
CA ILE A 47 5.43 7.66 -12.31
C ILE A 47 6.57 7.28 -13.22
N ALA A 48 6.46 6.12 -13.88
CA ALA A 48 7.42 5.62 -14.83
C ALA A 48 6.73 4.81 -15.93
N GLU A 49 7.20 4.94 -17.17
CA GLU A 49 6.96 3.93 -18.21
C GLU A 49 7.92 2.78 -17.95
N TRP A 50 7.49 1.81 -17.15
CA TRP A 50 8.27 0.60 -16.91
C TRP A 50 7.38 -0.57 -16.54
N TRP A 51 7.85 -1.78 -16.85
CA TRP A 51 7.35 -3.01 -16.26
C TRP A 51 8.45 -3.50 -15.30
N MET A 52 8.16 -3.54 -14.00
CA MET A 52 9.08 -4.01 -12.95
C MET A 52 8.64 -5.38 -12.46
N PHE A 53 8.27 -6.29 -13.36
CA PHE A 53 8.08 -7.66 -12.92
C PHE A 53 9.43 -8.36 -12.99
N ASP A 54 9.90 -8.77 -11.83
CA ASP A 54 11.07 -9.61 -11.67
C ASP A 54 10.65 -10.95 -11.05
N SER A 55 10.97 -12.05 -11.72
CA SER A 55 10.56 -13.39 -11.30
C SER A 55 11.22 -13.82 -10.00
N GLU A 56 12.47 -13.39 -9.75
CA GLU A 56 13.17 -13.72 -8.52
C GLU A 56 12.50 -13.04 -7.32
N THR A 57 12.23 -11.74 -7.44
CA THR A 57 11.48 -10.97 -6.45
C THR A 57 10.08 -11.54 -6.23
N ALA A 58 9.37 -11.94 -7.30
CA ALA A 58 8.04 -12.55 -7.17
C ALA A 58 8.09 -13.88 -6.38
N ASN A 59 9.04 -14.77 -6.69
CA ASN A 59 9.23 -16.03 -5.96
C ASN A 59 9.64 -15.79 -4.50
N TYR A 60 10.47 -14.77 -4.25
CA TYR A 60 10.82 -14.37 -2.89
C TYR A 60 9.60 -13.86 -2.11
N MET A 61 8.75 -13.03 -2.72
CA MET A 61 7.50 -12.60 -2.10
C MET A 61 6.57 -13.79 -1.78
N LEU A 62 6.45 -14.77 -2.69
CA LEU A 62 5.69 -16.00 -2.42
C LEU A 62 6.24 -16.76 -1.21
N THR A 63 7.57 -16.85 -1.09
CA THR A 63 8.23 -17.48 0.07
C THR A 63 7.92 -16.75 1.37
N LEU A 64 7.94 -15.41 1.36
CA LEU A 64 7.57 -14.61 2.54
C LEU A 64 6.09 -14.77 2.91
N ILE A 65 5.21 -14.83 1.91
CA ILE A 65 3.77 -15.04 2.10
C ILE A 65 3.52 -16.41 2.75
N GLU A 66 4.14 -17.47 2.22
CA GLU A 66 4.03 -18.81 2.79
C GLU A 66 4.59 -18.86 4.23
N GLY A 67 5.70 -18.18 4.49
CA GLY A 67 6.25 -18.03 5.83
C GLY A 67 5.28 -17.34 6.79
N GLY A 68 4.63 -16.26 6.35
CA GLY A 68 3.61 -15.55 7.11
C GLY A 68 2.39 -16.40 7.42
N LEU A 69 1.86 -17.12 6.43
CA LEU A 69 0.76 -18.07 6.59
C LEU A 69 1.12 -19.20 7.56
N SER A 70 2.33 -19.75 7.44
CA SER A 70 2.83 -20.80 8.33
C SER A 70 2.94 -20.28 9.77
N TYR A 71 3.45 -19.05 9.96
CA TYR A 71 3.52 -18.42 11.27
C TYR A 71 2.14 -18.24 11.89
N ILE A 72 1.18 -17.67 11.14
CA ILE A 72 -0.21 -17.51 11.61
C ILE A 72 -0.73 -18.87 12.03
N ARG A 73 -0.72 -19.87 11.15
CA ARG A 73 -1.33 -21.18 11.40
C ARG A 73 -0.70 -21.97 12.55
N LYS A 74 0.62 -21.90 12.72
CA LYS A 74 1.37 -22.87 13.54
C LYS A 74 2.09 -22.27 14.73
N THR A 75 2.35 -20.97 14.74
CA THR A 75 3.25 -20.34 15.73
C THR A 75 2.56 -19.23 16.51
N ALA A 76 1.72 -18.44 15.86
CA ALA A 76 1.00 -17.35 16.50
C ALA A 76 0.10 -17.88 17.63
N ARG A 77 0.00 -17.12 18.72
CA ARG A 77 -0.95 -17.43 19.79
C ARG A 77 -2.34 -17.08 19.30
N HIS A 78 -3.20 -18.09 19.24
CA HIS A 78 -4.62 -17.89 18.94
C HIS A 78 -5.43 -17.80 20.22
N HIS A 79 -6.35 -16.84 20.24
CA HIS A 79 -7.43 -16.82 21.23
C HIS A 79 -8.44 -17.90 20.88
N HIS A 80 -9.17 -18.40 21.88
CA HIS A 80 -10.25 -19.34 21.63
C HIS A 80 -11.30 -18.68 20.71
N PRO A 81 -11.90 -19.42 19.77
CA PRO A 81 -12.99 -18.91 18.94
C PRO A 81 -14.07 -18.24 19.81
N GLY A 82 -14.53 -17.05 19.41
CA GLY A 82 -15.51 -16.27 20.16
C GLY A 82 -14.95 -15.47 21.35
N THR A 83 -13.64 -15.52 21.62
CA THR A 83 -12.99 -14.76 22.73
C THR A 83 -12.11 -13.60 22.26
N VAL A 84 -12.04 -13.37 20.95
CA VAL A 84 -11.28 -12.27 20.36
C VAL A 84 -11.97 -10.95 20.69
N THR A 85 -11.26 -10.06 21.38
CA THR A 85 -11.77 -8.74 21.79
C THR A 85 -11.52 -7.64 20.76
N HIS A 86 -10.66 -7.90 19.76
CA HIS A 86 -10.36 -6.95 18.69
C HIS A 86 -11.38 -7.10 17.55
N HIS A 87 -12.26 -6.12 17.40
CA HIS A 87 -13.31 -6.15 16.38
C HIS A 87 -12.75 -5.87 14.98
N HIS A 88 -12.55 -6.94 14.20
CA HIS A 88 -12.38 -6.85 12.75
C HIS A 88 -13.69 -7.07 11.97
N GLY A 89 -14.81 -7.32 12.67
CA GLY A 89 -16.14 -7.41 12.08
C GLY A 89 -16.51 -8.78 11.47
N GLU A 90 -15.65 -9.79 11.61
CA GLU A 90 -15.90 -11.14 11.07
C GLU A 90 -15.83 -12.18 12.19
N GLU A 91 -16.55 -13.29 12.05
CA GLU A 91 -16.60 -14.36 13.07
C GLU A 91 -15.33 -15.21 13.08
N ASP A 92 -14.75 -15.46 11.91
CA ASP A 92 -13.54 -16.25 11.75
C ASP A 92 -12.30 -15.34 11.75
N HIS A 93 -11.69 -15.22 12.93
CA HIS A 93 -10.48 -14.44 13.10
C HIS A 93 -9.28 -14.99 12.32
N GLN A 94 -9.19 -16.32 12.19
CA GLN A 94 -8.07 -16.93 11.50
C GLN A 94 -8.18 -16.71 9.99
N ALA A 95 -9.36 -16.93 9.40
CA ALA A 95 -9.62 -16.63 8.00
C ALA A 95 -9.39 -15.14 7.70
N PHE A 96 -9.80 -14.25 8.59
CA PHE A 96 -9.53 -12.82 8.47
C PHE A 96 -8.03 -12.50 8.37
N LEU A 97 -7.21 -13.11 9.24
CA LEU A 97 -5.76 -12.91 9.26
C LEU A 97 -5.05 -13.52 8.03
N GLU A 98 -5.52 -14.68 7.55
CA GLU A 98 -4.93 -15.35 6.40
C GLU A 98 -5.31 -14.70 5.06
N ARG A 99 -6.48 -14.08 4.96
CA ARG A 99 -7.04 -13.57 3.70
C ARG A 99 -6.09 -12.64 2.92
N PRO A 100 -5.45 -11.60 3.53
CA PRO A 100 -4.55 -10.73 2.79
C PRO A 100 -3.35 -11.47 2.17
N PHE A 101 -2.88 -12.53 2.82
CA PHE A 101 -1.79 -13.36 2.31
C PHE A 101 -2.23 -14.19 1.11
N MET A 102 -3.45 -14.78 1.17
CA MET A 102 -4.01 -15.52 0.05
C MET A 102 -4.28 -14.60 -1.16
N GLU A 103 -4.85 -13.42 -0.93
CA GLU A 103 -5.08 -12.42 -1.97
C GLU A 103 -3.77 -11.97 -2.63
N ALA A 104 -2.72 -11.74 -1.83
CA ALA A 104 -1.40 -11.40 -2.34
C ALA A 104 -0.78 -12.56 -3.16
N GLN A 105 -0.90 -13.80 -2.69
CA GLN A 105 -0.45 -14.99 -3.40
C GLN A 105 -1.14 -15.12 -4.76
N GLU A 106 -2.47 -15.00 -4.79
CA GLU A 106 -3.25 -15.04 -6.04
C GLU A 106 -2.88 -13.90 -6.99
N ALA A 107 -2.66 -12.69 -6.49
CA ALA A 107 -2.26 -11.55 -7.29
C ALA A 107 -0.91 -11.78 -7.98
N ILE A 108 0.06 -12.34 -7.24
CA ILE A 108 1.39 -12.65 -7.79
C ILE A 108 1.32 -13.76 -8.83
N HIS A 109 0.66 -14.89 -8.54
CA HIS A 109 0.50 -15.98 -9.51
C HIS A 109 -0.24 -15.51 -10.77
N ARG A 110 -1.32 -14.74 -10.61
CA ARG A 110 -2.04 -14.14 -11.76
C ARG A 110 -1.12 -13.28 -12.61
N ARG A 111 -0.23 -12.50 -11.98
CA ARG A 111 0.74 -11.66 -12.70
C ARG A 111 1.79 -12.50 -13.41
N MET A 112 2.31 -13.55 -12.78
CA MET A 112 3.25 -14.50 -13.41
C MET A 112 2.61 -15.20 -14.61
N HIS A 113 1.36 -15.65 -14.46
CA HIS A 113 0.58 -16.27 -15.54
C HIS A 113 0.39 -15.33 -16.73
N GLN A 114 -0.01 -14.08 -16.48
CA GLN A 114 -0.18 -13.06 -17.53
C GLN A 114 1.11 -12.77 -18.32
N LEU A 115 2.27 -13.00 -17.70
CA LEU A 115 3.58 -12.76 -18.30
C LEU A 115 4.21 -14.04 -18.87
N GLY A 116 3.52 -15.19 -18.81
CA GLY A 116 4.02 -16.46 -19.32
C GLY A 116 5.16 -17.06 -18.50
N ILE A 117 5.27 -16.67 -17.22
CA ILE A 117 6.36 -17.10 -16.34
C ILE A 117 5.92 -18.34 -15.57
N PRO A 118 6.70 -19.45 -15.60
CA PRO A 118 6.40 -20.65 -14.81
C PRO A 118 6.36 -20.35 -13.30
N HIS A 119 5.37 -20.90 -12.59
CA HIS A 119 5.13 -20.73 -11.16
C HIS A 119 4.32 -21.87 -10.58
#